data_AF-A0A1H4H4J5-F1
#
_entry.id   AF-A0A1H4H4J5-F1
#
_cell.length_a   1.000
_cell.length_b   1.000
_cell.length_c   1.000
_cell.angle_alpha   90.00
_cell.angle_beta   90.00
_cell.angle_gamma   90.00
#
_symmetry.space_group_name_H-M   'P 1'
#
loop_
_entity.id
_entity.type
_entity.pdbx_description
1 polymer ?
#
loop_
_entity_poly.entity_id
_entity_poly.type
_entity_poly.pdbx_seq_one_letter_code
_entity_poly.pdbx_strand_id
1 'polypeptide(L)'
;MPLTTSRGHERFGADAIHYKKSGRENVVFIGESKAYKSNYKFRQAFSESLSSIIDTYKSLQEELLLYTYDDFIDPQLQDIAEKLKDGELENVRYELVCLISYNELKSPLGECEKEIKQKIENIILERFSSLDSDVTKDISKPLVQRVHYIVFPFWDFDGMLEGFDS
;
A
#
# COMPACT_ATOMS: atom_id res chain seq x y z
N MET A 1 35.05 -1.28 8.63
CA MET A 1 34.03 -1.36 9.71
C MET A 1 32.80 -2.01 9.08
N PRO A 2 32.32 -3.18 9.53
CA PRO A 2 31.18 -3.82 8.87
C PRO A 2 29.91 -3.05 9.19
N LEU A 3 29.08 -2.81 8.17
CA LEU A 3 27.79 -2.14 8.27
C LEU A 3 26.84 -2.96 9.16
N THR A 4 26.41 -2.39 10.28
CA THR A 4 25.35 -2.96 11.11
C THR A 4 24.04 -2.24 10.82
N THR A 5 23.10 -2.93 10.20
CA THR A 5 21.68 -2.59 10.35
C THR A 5 21.30 -2.81 11.81
N SER A 6 20.54 -1.90 12.41
CA SER A 6 20.05 -2.10 13.78
C SER A 6 19.17 -3.35 13.81
N ARG A 7 19.52 -4.32 14.68
CA ARG A 7 18.86 -5.63 14.86
C ARG A 7 17.36 -5.58 15.26
N GLY A 8 16.72 -4.41 15.24
CA GLY A 8 15.36 -4.23 15.77
C GLY A 8 14.53 -3.16 15.09
N HIS A 9 14.94 -2.66 13.92
CA HIS A 9 14.09 -1.75 13.15
C HIS A 9 13.79 -2.40 11.82
N GLU A 10 12.52 -2.83 11.65
CA GLU A 10 11.89 -2.76 10.34
C GLU A 10 12.28 -1.42 9.72
N ARG A 11 12.66 -1.43 8.45
CA ARG A 11 13.00 -0.20 7.74
C ARG A 11 11.76 0.69 7.84
N PHE A 12 11.81 1.70 8.69
CA PHE A 12 10.69 2.62 8.87
C PHE A 12 10.48 3.33 7.55
N GLY A 13 9.35 3.09 6.91
CA GLY A 13 9.07 3.69 5.63
C GLY A 13 8.07 2.94 4.79
N ALA A 14 7.72 3.54 3.65
CA ALA A 14 6.84 2.91 2.68
C ALA A 14 7.35 1.53 2.30
N ASP A 15 6.45 0.54 2.30
CA ASP A 15 6.78 -0.82 1.85
C ASP A 15 7.31 -0.84 0.40
N ALA A 16 6.88 0.11 -0.43
CA ALA A 16 7.39 0.28 -1.79
C ALA A 16 7.33 1.75 -2.27
N ILE A 17 8.31 2.15 -3.08
CA ILE A 17 8.28 3.41 -3.85
C ILE A 17 8.53 3.09 -5.32
N HIS A 18 7.59 3.47 -6.20
CA HIS A 18 7.70 3.27 -7.64
C HIS A 18 7.68 4.61 -8.37
N TYR A 19 8.44 4.72 -9.46
CA TYR A 19 8.50 5.92 -10.28
C TYR A 19 7.96 5.67 -11.69
N LYS A 20 7.24 6.66 -12.23
CA LYS A 20 6.85 6.72 -13.64
C LYS A 20 6.89 8.16 -14.14
N LYS A 21 7.52 8.36 -15.30
CA LYS A 21 7.39 9.61 -16.07
C LYS A 21 6.11 9.59 -16.91
N SER A 22 5.26 10.60 -16.76
CA SER A 22 4.00 10.74 -17.52
C SER A 22 3.94 12.11 -18.19
N GLY A 23 4.50 12.19 -19.40
CA GLY A 23 4.65 13.47 -20.10
C GLY A 23 5.59 14.40 -19.33
N ARG A 24 5.04 15.49 -18.77
CA ARG A 24 5.79 16.46 -17.95
C ARG A 24 5.76 16.14 -16.45
N GLU A 25 4.89 15.24 -16.02
CA GLU A 25 4.74 14.89 -14.60
C GLU A 25 5.71 13.77 -14.21
N ASN A 26 6.28 13.91 -13.01
CA ASN A 26 7.02 12.87 -12.32
C ASN A 26 6.09 12.20 -11.30
N VAL A 27 5.56 11.02 -11.63
CA VAL A 27 4.61 10.33 -10.77
C VAL A 27 5.35 9.36 -9.87
N VAL A 28 5.19 9.55 -8.56
CA VAL A 28 5.76 8.70 -7.51
C VAL A 28 4.63 7.97 -6.83
N PHE A 29 4.65 6.64 -6.86
CA PHE A 29 3.72 5.79 -6.15
C PHE A 29 4.34 5.35 -4.82
N ILE A 30 3.62 5.57 -3.74
CA ILE A 30 3.99 5.11 -2.40
C ILE A 30 3.05 3.96 -2.05
N GLY A 31 3.61 2.80 -1.76
CA GLY A 31 2.85 1.60 -1.44
C GLY A 31 2.97 1.24 0.03
N GLU A 32 1.83 0.96 0.65
CA GLU A 32 1.73 0.34 1.98
C GLU A 32 0.87 -0.91 1.87
N SER A 33 1.34 -1.99 2.49
CA SER A 33 0.63 -3.24 2.61
C SER A 33 0.23 -3.48 4.06
N LYS A 34 -1.01 -3.93 4.25
CA LYS A 34 -1.45 -4.48 5.53
C LYS A 34 -2.17 -5.81 5.31
N ALA A 35 -1.76 -6.81 6.07
CA ALA A 35 -2.32 -8.15 6.06
C ALA A 35 -2.80 -8.52 7.47
N TYR A 36 -4.04 -9.02 7.58
CA TYR A 36 -4.63 -9.38 8.87
C TYR A 36 -5.03 -10.85 8.90
N LYS A 37 -4.41 -11.59 9.84
CA LYS A 37 -4.77 -12.95 10.24
C LYS A 37 -6.06 -12.89 11.09
N SER A 38 -6.95 -13.90 11.04
CA SER A 38 -8.19 -14.09 11.85
C SER A 38 -9.56 -13.51 11.37
N ASN A 39 -10.62 -13.88 12.13
CA ASN A 39 -12.06 -13.97 11.84
C ASN A 39 -12.86 -12.69 11.52
N TYR A 40 -12.32 -11.78 10.69
CA TYR A 40 -12.99 -10.62 10.05
C TYR A 40 -12.45 -9.27 10.49
N LYS A 41 -11.70 -8.63 9.59
CA LYS A 41 -11.08 -7.32 9.83
C LYS A 41 -11.04 -6.40 8.61
N PHE A 42 -11.88 -6.57 7.56
CA PHE A 42 -11.79 -5.67 6.38
C PHE A 42 -11.80 -4.19 6.76
N ARG A 43 -12.76 -3.76 7.60
CA ARG A 43 -12.85 -2.37 8.07
C ARG A 43 -11.58 -1.93 8.82
N GLN A 44 -11.08 -2.77 9.71
CA GLN A 44 -9.85 -2.49 10.46
C GLN A 44 -8.64 -2.41 9.52
N ALA A 45 -8.52 -3.38 8.61
CA ALA A 45 -7.45 -3.47 7.62
C ALA A 45 -7.44 -2.27 6.68
N PHE A 46 -8.62 -1.85 6.25
CA PHE A 46 -8.81 -0.65 5.45
C PHE A 46 -8.38 0.60 6.22
N SER A 47 -8.91 0.81 7.44
CA SER A 47 -8.61 2.01 8.24
C SER A 47 -7.14 2.11 8.62
N GLU A 48 -6.51 0.99 9.01
CA GLU A 48 -5.08 0.96 9.34
C GLU A 48 -4.20 1.14 8.10
N SER A 49 -4.54 0.50 6.97
CA SER A 49 -3.79 0.72 5.71
C SER A 49 -3.89 2.17 5.23
N LEU A 50 -5.09 2.76 5.30
CA LEU A 50 -5.31 4.16 4.95
C LEU A 50 -4.58 5.11 5.90
N SER A 51 -4.62 4.89 7.22
CA SER A 51 -3.85 5.72 8.15
C SER A 51 -2.36 5.60 7.88
N SER A 52 -1.86 4.36 7.72
CA SER A 52 -0.44 4.08 7.49
C SER A 52 0.09 4.81 6.25
N ILE A 53 -0.62 4.73 5.11
CA ILE A 53 -0.14 5.39 3.88
C ILE A 53 -0.19 6.91 3.97
N ILE A 54 -1.18 7.46 4.70
CA ILE A 54 -1.30 8.91 4.88
C ILE A 54 -0.20 9.43 5.80
N ASP A 55 0.12 8.68 6.85
CA ASP A 55 1.21 9.03 7.76
C ASP A 55 2.56 8.91 7.06
N THR A 56 2.77 7.83 6.29
CA THR A 56 3.95 7.64 5.43
C THR A 56 4.11 8.79 4.44
N TYR A 57 3.03 9.21 3.78
CA TYR A 57 3.06 10.37 2.87
C TYR A 57 3.48 11.66 3.59
N LYS A 58 3.01 11.88 4.83
CA LYS A 58 3.36 13.08 5.61
C LYS A 58 4.83 13.06 6.08
N SER A 59 5.36 11.90 6.43
CA SER A 59 6.74 11.74 6.91
C SER A 59 7.75 11.44 5.81
N LEU A 60 7.31 11.29 4.55
CA LEU A 60 8.16 10.83 3.44
C LEU A 60 9.46 11.63 3.32
N GLN A 61 9.41 12.95 3.42
CA GLN A 61 10.61 13.78 3.28
C GLN A 61 11.63 13.50 4.40
N GLU A 62 11.17 13.32 5.63
CA GLU A 62 12.03 12.97 6.77
C GLU A 62 12.63 11.57 6.58
N GLU A 63 11.85 10.65 6.03
CA GLU A 63 12.28 9.30 5.70
C GLU A 63 13.33 9.28 4.58
N LEU A 64 13.11 10.03 3.49
CA LEU A 64 14.04 10.14 2.36
C LEU A 64 15.43 10.62 2.80
N LEU A 65 15.51 11.47 3.83
CA LEU A 65 16.78 11.93 4.41
C LEU A 65 17.56 10.82 5.14
N LEU A 66 16.90 9.74 5.56
CA LEU A 66 17.56 8.58 6.19
C LEU A 66 18.31 7.71 5.18
N TYR A 67 17.94 7.77 3.90
CA TYR A 67 18.63 7.03 2.84
C TYR A 67 19.94 7.75 2.48
N THR A 68 21.06 7.22 2.98
CA THR A 68 22.40 7.79 2.76
C THR A 68 23.19 7.14 1.63
N TYR A 69 22.76 5.98 1.13
CA TYR A 69 23.49 5.20 0.12
C TYR A 69 22.55 4.69 -0.98
N ASP A 70 22.97 4.81 -2.24
CA ASP A 70 22.18 4.47 -3.43
C ASP A 70 22.30 3.00 -3.85
N ASP A 71 22.91 2.15 -3.01
CA ASP A 71 23.34 0.78 -3.34
C ASP A 71 22.19 -0.17 -3.77
N PHE A 72 20.93 0.25 -3.61
CA PHE A 72 19.74 -0.51 -4.00
C PHE A 72 18.90 0.15 -5.10
N ILE A 73 19.29 1.33 -5.59
CA ILE A 73 18.57 2.07 -6.62
C ILE A 73 19.17 1.72 -7.99
N ASP A 74 18.32 1.34 -8.95
CA ASP A 74 18.76 1.12 -10.33
C ASP A 74 19.52 2.35 -10.84
N PRO A 75 20.69 2.20 -11.50
CA PRO A 75 21.46 3.33 -12.01
C PRO A 75 20.65 4.33 -12.86
N GLN A 76 19.60 3.88 -13.55
CA GLN A 76 18.72 4.75 -14.34
C GLN A 76 17.81 5.66 -13.49
N LEU A 77 17.60 5.31 -12.22
CA LEU A 77 16.73 6.01 -11.29
C LEU A 77 17.50 6.86 -10.26
N GLN A 78 18.83 6.73 -10.18
CA GLN A 78 19.65 7.45 -9.19
C GLN A 78 19.47 8.98 -9.27
N ASP A 79 19.64 9.57 -10.45
CA ASP A 79 19.44 11.03 -10.66
C ASP A 79 18.01 11.48 -10.27
N ILE A 80 17.02 10.62 -10.50
CA ILE A 80 15.62 10.91 -10.15
C ILE A 80 15.41 10.85 -8.64
N ALA A 81 16.00 9.85 -7.98
CA ALA A 81 15.92 9.67 -6.54
C ALA A 81 16.66 10.79 -5.79
N GLU A 82 17.85 11.20 -6.24
CA GLU A 82 18.60 12.34 -5.72
C GLU A 82 17.77 13.63 -5.81
N LYS A 83 17.25 13.95 -7.01
CA LYS A 83 16.42 15.14 -7.20
C LYS A 83 15.12 15.10 -6.40
N LEU A 84 14.52 13.92 -6.21
CA LEU A 84 13.33 13.77 -5.37
C LEU A 84 13.66 14.06 -3.91
N LYS A 85 14.75 13.47 -3.41
CA LYS A 85 15.25 13.65 -2.04
C LYS A 85 15.62 15.12 -1.75
N ASP A 86 16.30 15.78 -2.68
CA ASP A 86 16.75 17.16 -2.53
C ASP A 86 15.65 18.19 -2.82
N GLY A 87 14.47 17.75 -3.26
CA GLY A 87 13.33 18.62 -3.59
C GLY A 87 13.49 19.38 -4.92
N GLU A 88 14.41 18.93 -5.78
CA GLU A 88 14.73 19.54 -7.07
C GLU A 88 13.93 18.93 -8.24
N LEU A 89 13.28 17.78 -8.02
CA LEU A 89 12.48 17.14 -9.06
C LEU A 89 11.22 17.97 -9.34
N GLU A 90 11.11 18.54 -10.53
CA GLU A 90 9.95 19.37 -10.90
C GLU A 90 8.68 18.53 -11.14
N ASN A 91 7.51 19.13 -10.96
CA ASN A 91 6.21 18.53 -11.31
C ASN A 91 5.97 17.14 -10.69
N VAL A 92 6.42 16.93 -9.44
CA VAL A 92 6.15 15.68 -8.72
C VAL A 92 4.68 15.56 -8.34
N ARG A 93 4.10 14.39 -8.63
CA ARG A 93 2.78 14.00 -8.15
C ARG A 93 2.89 12.69 -7.40
N TYR A 94 2.42 12.68 -6.16
CA TYR A 94 2.33 11.47 -5.35
C TYR A 94 0.99 10.77 -5.55
N GLU A 95 1.05 9.47 -5.76
CA GLU A 95 -0.08 8.53 -5.79
C GLU A 95 0.13 7.53 -4.64
N LEU A 96 -0.92 7.26 -3.88
CA LEU A 96 -0.85 6.42 -2.68
C LEU A 96 -1.49 5.08 -2.98
N VAL A 97 -0.84 3.97 -2.65
CA VAL A 97 -1.34 2.62 -2.94
C VAL A 97 -1.51 1.85 -1.63
N CYS A 98 -2.75 1.48 -1.33
CA CYS A 98 -3.10 0.63 -0.19
C CYS A 98 -3.31 -0.80 -0.68
N LEU A 99 -2.43 -1.72 -0.28
CA LEU A 99 -2.62 -3.15 -0.50
C LEU A 99 -3.25 -3.76 0.74
N ILE A 100 -4.51 -4.18 0.62
CA ILE A 100 -5.33 -4.66 1.74
C ILE A 100 -5.58 -6.15 1.55
N SER A 101 -5.00 -6.95 2.43
CA SER A 101 -5.21 -8.40 2.49
C SER A 101 -5.99 -8.79 3.75
N TYR A 102 -7.07 -9.55 3.59
CA TYR A 102 -7.94 -9.93 4.70
C TYR A 102 -8.59 -11.29 4.50
N ASN A 103 -8.94 -11.95 5.61
CA ASN A 103 -9.72 -13.17 5.59
C ASN A 103 -11.22 -12.87 5.38
N GLU A 104 -11.79 -13.42 4.31
CA GLU A 104 -13.19 -13.28 3.91
C GLU A 104 -14.02 -14.49 4.34
N LEU A 105 -15.21 -14.21 4.86
CA LEU A 105 -16.13 -15.21 5.44
C LEU A 105 -17.31 -15.53 4.51
N LYS A 106 -17.64 -14.64 3.56
CA LYS A 106 -18.68 -14.87 2.55
C LYS A 106 -18.16 -15.86 1.51
N SER A 107 -18.95 -16.88 1.20
CA SER A 107 -18.56 -17.89 0.22
C SER A 107 -18.39 -17.30 -1.19
N PRO A 108 -17.29 -17.61 -1.90
CA PRO A 108 -17.08 -17.16 -3.28
C PRO A 108 -17.69 -18.12 -4.32
N LEU A 109 -18.22 -19.27 -3.88
CA LEU A 109 -18.60 -20.38 -4.77
C LEU A 109 -19.76 -20.03 -5.70
N GLY A 110 -19.67 -20.41 -6.97
CA GLY A 110 -20.71 -20.28 -7.99
C GLY A 110 -20.72 -21.49 -8.93
N GLU A 111 -21.66 -21.56 -9.87
CA GLU A 111 -21.79 -22.71 -10.78
C GLU A 111 -20.75 -22.69 -11.91
N CYS A 112 -20.16 -21.52 -12.19
CA CYS A 112 -19.08 -21.35 -13.17
C CYS A 112 -18.11 -20.22 -12.80
N GLU A 113 -16.98 -20.13 -13.51
CA GLU A 113 -15.93 -19.12 -13.29
C GLU A 113 -16.48 -17.68 -13.31
N LYS A 114 -17.38 -17.37 -14.26
CA LYS A 114 -18.00 -16.05 -14.38
C LYS A 114 -18.78 -15.68 -13.13
N GLU A 115 -19.54 -16.62 -12.58
CA GLU A 115 -20.30 -16.39 -11.35
C GLU A 115 -19.42 -16.24 -10.13
N ILE A 116 -18.34 -17.03 -10.04
CA ILE A 116 -17.36 -16.91 -8.95
C ILE A 116 -16.75 -15.50 -8.96
N LYS A 117 -16.27 -15.03 -10.12
CA LYS A 117 -15.72 -13.67 -10.26
C LYS A 117 -16.72 -12.59 -9.86
N GLN A 118 -17.97 -12.70 -10.34
CA GLN A 118 -19.01 -11.74 -9.99
C GLN A 118 -19.32 -11.74 -8.49
N LYS A 119 -19.34 -12.91 -7.84
CA LYS A 119 -19.53 -13.01 -6.39
C LYS A 119 -18.39 -12.35 -5.62
N ILE A 120 -17.15 -12.56 -6.02
CA ILE A 120 -15.98 -11.92 -5.40
C ILE A 120 -16.07 -10.39 -5.52
N GLU A 121 -16.38 -9.88 -6.72
CA GLU A 121 -16.58 -8.43 -6.93
C GLU A 121 -17.69 -7.87 -6.04
N ASN A 122 -18.84 -8.54 -5.98
CA ASN A 122 -19.97 -8.10 -5.15
C ASN A 122 -19.61 -8.10 -3.66
N ILE A 123 -18.89 -9.14 -3.19
CA ILE A 123 -18.41 -9.21 -1.81
C ILE A 123 -17.55 -7.98 -1.51
N ILE A 124 -16.56 -7.67 -2.36
CA ILE A 124 -15.68 -6.50 -2.16
C ILE A 124 -16.49 -5.20 -2.16
N LEU A 125 -17.40 -5.00 -3.11
CA LEU A 125 -18.25 -3.81 -3.18
C LEU A 125 -19.12 -3.64 -1.92
N GLU A 126 -19.69 -4.74 -1.41
CA GLU A 126 -20.43 -4.73 -0.15
C GLU A 126 -19.53 -4.36 1.04
N ARG A 127 -18.27 -4.81 1.05
CA ARG A 127 -17.30 -4.42 2.09
C ARG A 127 -17.01 -2.92 2.06
N PHE A 128 -16.76 -2.34 0.90
CA PHE A 128 -16.57 -0.89 0.77
C PHE A 128 -17.83 -0.10 1.12
N SER A 129 -19.01 -0.58 0.71
CA SER A 129 -20.30 0.06 1.03
C SER A 129 -20.63 0.04 2.52
N SER A 130 -20.00 -0.88 3.28
CA SER A 130 -20.15 -1.00 4.73
C SER A 130 -19.22 -0.07 5.54
N LEU A 131 -18.32 0.65 4.86
CA LEU A 131 -17.44 1.62 5.52
C LEU A 131 -18.23 2.88 5.91
N ASP A 132 -17.91 3.45 7.07
CA ASP A 132 -18.49 4.71 7.51
C ASP A 132 -18.06 5.84 6.55
N SER A 133 -18.97 6.78 6.27
CA SER A 133 -18.71 7.96 5.42
C SER A 133 -17.52 8.81 5.90
N ASP A 134 -17.18 8.67 7.17
CA ASP A 134 -16.21 9.47 7.88
C ASP A 134 -14.77 8.93 7.77
N VAL A 135 -14.55 7.77 7.13
CA VAL A 135 -13.23 7.12 7.10
C VAL A 135 -12.15 7.97 6.41
N THR A 136 -12.55 8.93 5.57
CA THR A 136 -11.65 9.87 4.90
C THR A 136 -11.83 11.33 5.33
N LYS A 137 -12.59 11.61 6.41
CA LYS A 137 -13.00 12.99 6.76
C LYS A 137 -11.82 13.93 7.05
N ASP A 138 -10.75 13.38 7.63
CA ASP A 138 -9.56 14.13 8.03
C ASP A 138 -8.50 14.17 6.92
N ILE A 139 -8.82 13.64 5.74
CA ILE A 139 -7.92 13.58 4.58
C ILE A 139 -8.40 14.59 3.54
N SER A 140 -7.48 15.39 3.00
CA SER A 140 -7.82 16.35 1.95
C SER A 140 -8.41 15.64 0.73
N LYS A 141 -9.50 16.18 0.18
CA LYS A 141 -10.18 15.61 -1.00
C LYS A 141 -9.26 15.36 -2.20
N PRO A 142 -8.30 16.25 -2.54
CA PRO A 142 -7.35 15.99 -3.62
C PRO A 142 -6.43 14.78 -3.34
N LEU A 143 -6.07 14.52 -2.08
CA LEU A 143 -5.25 13.38 -1.70
C LEU A 143 -6.04 12.08 -1.75
N VAL A 144 -7.30 12.10 -1.28
CA VAL A 144 -8.21 10.93 -1.38
C VAL A 144 -8.37 10.45 -2.81
N GLN A 145 -8.45 11.37 -3.78
CA GLN A 145 -8.55 11.04 -5.21
C GLN A 145 -7.31 10.36 -5.81
N ARG A 146 -6.19 10.36 -5.07
CA ARG A 146 -4.91 9.77 -5.45
C ARG A 146 -4.61 8.49 -4.67
N VAL A 147 -5.53 8.02 -3.84
CA VAL A 147 -5.40 6.75 -3.13
C VAL A 147 -5.99 5.64 -4.01
N HIS A 148 -5.17 4.66 -4.32
CA HIS A 148 -5.48 3.46 -5.08
C HIS A 148 -5.56 2.28 -4.12
N TYR A 149 -6.66 1.54 -4.16
CA TYR A 149 -6.83 0.36 -3.30
C TYR A 149 -6.67 -0.91 -4.13
N ILE A 150 -5.77 -1.78 -3.70
CA ILE A 150 -5.63 -3.14 -4.22
C ILE A 150 -6.08 -4.07 -3.11
N VAL A 151 -7.19 -4.78 -3.32
CA VAL A 151 -7.84 -5.56 -2.27
C VAL A 151 -7.81 -7.05 -2.61
N PHE A 152 -7.22 -7.83 -1.72
CA PHE A 152 -7.13 -9.29 -1.82
C PHE A 152 -7.98 -9.95 -0.72
N PRO A 153 -9.20 -10.42 -1.05
CA PRO A 153 -9.93 -11.32 -0.17
C PRO A 153 -9.30 -12.71 -0.22
N PHE A 154 -8.96 -13.24 0.95
CA PHE A 154 -8.48 -14.61 1.11
C PHE A 154 -9.54 -15.46 1.78
N TRP A 155 -9.71 -16.70 1.31
CA TRP A 155 -10.50 -17.72 1.99
C TRP A 155 -9.53 -18.71 2.59
N ASP A 156 -9.64 -18.94 3.90
CA ASP A 156 -8.69 -19.76 4.66
C ASP A 156 -7.27 -19.15 4.66
N PHE A 157 -7.19 -17.85 4.97
CA PHE A 157 -5.89 -17.15 4.99
C PHE A 157 -4.93 -17.74 6.04
N ASP A 158 -5.47 -18.16 7.19
CA ASP A 158 -4.68 -18.77 8.25
C ASP A 158 -4.10 -20.12 7.80
N GLY A 159 -4.89 -20.98 7.15
CA GLY A 159 -4.40 -22.24 6.58
C GLY A 159 -3.36 -22.04 5.47
N MET A 160 -3.50 -21.01 4.64
CA MET A 160 -2.49 -20.67 3.64
C MET A 160 -1.15 -20.30 4.28
N LEU A 161 -1.17 -19.51 5.35
CA LEU A 161 0.03 -19.05 6.05
C LEU A 161 0.75 -20.19 6.77
N GLU A 162 0.01 -21.11 7.40
CA GLU A 162 0.59 -22.31 8.02
C GLU A 162 1.42 -23.13 7.03
N GLY A 163 0.99 -23.20 5.75
CA GLY A 163 1.73 -23.88 4.69
C GLY A 163 2.98 -23.16 4.18
N PHE A 164 3.17 -21.88 4.50
CA PHE A 164 4.39 -21.13 4.16
C PHE A 164 5.45 -21.18 5.29
N ASP A 165 5.01 -21.37 6.54
CA ASP A 165 5.88 -21.46 7.71
C ASP A 165 6.45 -22.89 7.93
N SER A 166 6.06 -23.87 7.10
CA SER A 166 6.53 -25.27 7.10
C SER A 166 7.60 -25.54 6.03
#